data_AF-A0A3D0VZR2-F1
#
_entry.id   AF-A0A3D0VZR2-F1
#
_cell.length_a   1.000
_cell.length_b   1.000
_cell.length_c   1.000
_cell.angle_alpha   90.00
_cell.angle_beta   90.00
_cell.angle_gamma   90.00
#
_symmetry.space_group_name_H-M   'P 1'
#
loop_
_entity.id
_entity.type
_entity.pdbx_description
1 polymer ?
#
loop_
_entity_poly.entity_id
_entity_poly.type
_entity_poly.pdbx_seq_one_letter_code
_entity_poly.pdbx_strand_id
1 'polypeptide(L)'
;VVDPKEINGLRLFDNPNLNPEMAKKLENLEDINMEVEYDFDKVRQSKFFQTKKSGKRILNLSITPLFQERQLNGYILHSKDITVERQKQKEIEYISYHDYLTDLYNRRYFVYSYHRFISQRSFPLGIMMIDINGLKIINDAYGHSQGDMTIRLVSRLFMKVFDMEDVVARIGGDEFA
;
A
#
# COMPACT_ATOMS: atom_id res chain seq x y z
N VAL A 1 25.48 4.39 32.07
CA VAL A 1 26.35 3.85 31.01
C VAL A 1 26.12 2.36 31.00
N VAL A 2 25.51 1.82 29.95
CA VAL A 2 25.23 0.36 29.84
C VAL A 2 26.56 -0.35 29.63
N ASP A 3 26.82 -1.44 30.34
CA ASP A 3 28.03 -2.25 30.16
C ASP A 3 28.07 -2.76 28.69
N PRO A 4 29.14 -2.49 27.91
CA PRO A 4 29.27 -3.00 26.55
C PRO A 4 29.17 -4.53 26.44
N LYS A 5 29.43 -5.27 27.54
CA LYS A 5 29.27 -6.72 27.63
C LYS A 5 27.83 -7.19 27.87
N GLU A 6 26.93 -6.29 28.25
CA GLU A 6 25.49 -6.53 28.37
C GLU A 6 24.74 -6.22 27.06
N ILE A 7 25.44 -5.80 25.99
CA ILE A 7 24.83 -5.57 24.68
C ILE A 7 24.52 -6.93 24.05
N ASN A 8 23.33 -7.45 24.36
CA ASN A 8 22.68 -8.49 23.56
C ASN A 8 22.29 -7.86 22.21
N GLY A 9 23.08 -8.15 21.19
CA GLY A 9 22.88 -7.63 19.85
C GLY A 9 23.51 -8.54 18.82
N LEU A 10 23.32 -8.16 17.57
CA LEU A 10 23.73 -8.91 16.40
C LEU A 10 24.55 -7.99 15.50
N ARG A 11 25.61 -8.50 14.87
CA ARG A 11 26.41 -7.67 13.95
C ARG A 11 25.49 -7.23 12.82
N LEU A 12 25.64 -6.00 12.35
CA LEU A 12 24.78 -5.42 11.31
C LEU A 12 24.51 -6.38 10.13
N PHE A 13 25.55 -7.09 9.69
CA PHE A 13 25.54 -8.02 8.55
C PHE A 13 24.88 -9.38 8.84
N ASP A 14 24.70 -9.76 10.09
CA ASP A 14 24.05 -11.02 10.47
C ASP A 14 22.51 -10.87 10.56
N ASN A 15 21.98 -9.69 10.24
CA ASN A 15 20.59 -9.34 10.56
C ASN A 15 19.65 -10.10 9.64
N PRO A 16 18.70 -10.90 10.18
CA PRO A 16 17.81 -11.72 9.35
C PRO A 16 16.84 -10.88 8.49
N ASN A 17 16.71 -9.58 8.75
CA ASN A 17 15.98 -8.64 7.91
C ASN A 17 16.87 -7.93 6.87
N LEU A 18 18.20 -8.12 6.92
CA LEU A 18 19.11 -7.59 5.90
C LEU A 18 19.16 -8.57 4.73
N ASN A 19 18.69 -8.12 3.57
CA ASN A 19 18.79 -8.93 2.36
C ASN A 19 20.22 -8.84 1.76
N PRO A 20 20.59 -9.76 0.84
CA PRO A 20 21.94 -9.77 0.26
C PRO A 20 22.31 -8.49 -0.50
N GLU A 21 21.34 -7.79 -1.10
CA GLU A 21 21.59 -6.54 -1.82
C GLU A 21 22.00 -5.42 -0.86
N MET A 22 21.29 -5.30 0.27
CA MET A 22 21.62 -4.33 1.32
C MET A 22 22.97 -4.67 1.96
N ALA A 23 23.24 -5.95 2.24
CA ALA A 23 24.54 -6.37 2.75
C ALA A 23 25.67 -5.94 1.81
N LYS A 24 25.53 -6.17 0.50
CA LYS A 24 26.52 -5.78 -0.51
C LYS A 24 26.73 -4.27 -0.60
N LYS A 25 25.66 -3.47 -0.52
CA LYS A 25 25.78 -1.99 -0.49
C LYS A 25 26.55 -1.52 0.74
N LEU A 26 26.28 -2.09 1.91
CA LEU A 26 27.02 -1.79 3.13
C LEU A 26 28.48 -2.23 3.03
N GLU A 27 28.77 -3.40 2.47
CA GLU A 27 30.14 -3.87 2.22
C GLU A 27 30.92 -2.92 1.30
N ASN A 28 30.24 -2.32 0.33
CA ASN A 28 30.79 -1.29 -0.57
C ASN A 28 30.86 0.11 0.07
N LEU A 29 30.48 0.27 1.34
CA LEU A 29 30.43 1.55 2.06
C LEU A 29 29.47 2.55 1.43
N GLU A 30 28.37 2.06 0.85
CA GLU A 30 27.30 2.88 0.28
C GLU A 30 26.24 3.20 1.34
N ASP A 31 25.68 4.41 1.26
CA ASP A 31 24.50 4.78 2.04
C ASP A 31 23.28 3.96 1.61
N ILE A 32 22.53 3.45 2.58
CA ILE A 32 21.25 2.81 2.34
C ILE A 32 20.15 3.70 2.89
N ASN A 33 19.21 4.09 2.03
CA ASN A 33 17.99 4.78 2.42
C ASN A 33 16.81 4.12 1.71
N MET A 34 15.98 3.39 2.45
CA MET A 34 14.86 2.66 1.87
C MET A 34 13.79 2.29 2.88
N GLU A 35 12.62 1.92 2.37
CA GLU A 35 11.58 1.31 3.18
C GLU A 35 11.69 -0.21 3.16
N VAL A 36 11.63 -0.81 4.34
CA VAL A 36 11.70 -2.25 4.53
C VAL A 36 10.53 -2.75 5.37
N GLU A 37 9.99 -3.91 5.00
CA GLU A 37 9.15 -4.67 5.90
C GLU A 37 10.04 -5.37 6.93
N TYR A 38 9.94 -4.93 8.18
CA TYR A 38 10.68 -5.50 9.29
C TYR A 38 9.81 -6.50 10.04
N ASP A 39 10.27 -7.74 10.14
CA ASP A 39 9.59 -8.83 10.82
C ASP A 39 10.20 -9.05 12.21
N PHE A 40 9.48 -8.63 13.25
CA PHE A 40 9.96 -8.77 14.63
C PHE A 40 9.96 -10.23 15.11
N ASP A 41 9.12 -11.09 14.54
CA ASP A 41 9.01 -12.48 14.94
C ASP A 41 10.19 -13.31 14.42
N LYS A 42 10.72 -13.00 13.22
CA LYS A 42 11.99 -13.57 12.74
C LYS A 42 13.14 -13.33 13.70
N VAL A 43 13.22 -12.11 14.22
CA VAL A 43 14.28 -11.70 15.14
C VAL A 43 14.11 -12.32 16.52
N ARG A 44 12.87 -12.48 16.97
CA ARG A 44 12.54 -13.16 18.23
C ARG A 44 12.87 -14.66 18.17
N GLN A 45 12.56 -15.33 17.05
CA GLN A 45 12.84 -16.76 16.85
C GLN A 45 14.34 -17.05 16.79
N SER A 46 15.11 -16.15 16.19
CA SER A 46 16.55 -16.29 16.08
C SER A 46 17.27 -16.07 17.42
N LYS A 47 16.55 -15.67 18.48
CA LYS A 47 17.06 -15.43 19.84
C LYS A 47 18.15 -14.34 19.93
N PHE A 48 18.35 -13.56 18.87
CA PHE A 48 19.43 -12.58 18.77
C PHE A 48 19.05 -11.15 19.21
N PHE A 49 17.75 -10.82 19.26
CA PHE A 49 17.26 -9.61 19.93
C PHE A 49 16.11 -9.94 20.87
N GLN A 50 16.11 -9.34 22.06
CA GLN A 50 14.98 -9.40 22.97
C GLN A 50 14.00 -8.26 22.65
N THR A 51 13.10 -8.50 21.70
CA THR A 51 11.98 -7.58 21.41
C THR A 51 10.70 -8.02 22.11
N LYS A 52 9.95 -7.06 22.65
CA LYS A 52 8.57 -7.27 23.12
C LYS A 52 7.53 -7.05 22.02
N LYS A 53 7.93 -6.47 20.88
CA LYS A 53 7.07 -6.24 19.71
C LYS A 53 6.97 -7.52 18.87
N SER A 54 5.80 -7.73 18.27
CA SER A 54 5.50 -8.85 17.37
C SER A 54 4.87 -8.35 16.07
N GLY A 55 4.89 -9.21 15.05
CA GLY A 55 4.36 -8.94 13.72
C GLY A 55 5.31 -8.11 12.83
N LYS A 56 4.76 -7.67 11.71
CA LYS A 56 5.49 -6.93 10.66
C LYS A 56 5.22 -5.42 10.76
N ARG A 57 6.23 -4.61 10.46
CA ARG A 57 6.12 -3.14 10.37
C ARG A 57 6.85 -2.63 9.13
N ILE A 58 6.41 -1.49 8.61
CA ILE A 58 7.12 -0.78 7.55
C ILE A 58 8.03 0.23 8.22
N LEU A 59 9.34 0.05 8.07
CA LEU A 59 10.34 0.95 8.61
C LEU A 59 11.01 1.72 7.47
N ASN A 60 11.15 3.03 7.63
CA ASN A 60 12.11 3.79 6.84
C ASN A 60 13.48 3.65 7.51
N LEU A 61 14.39 2.95 6.84
CA LEU A 61 15.71 2.59 7.34
C LEU A 61 16.77 3.40 6.58
N SER A 62 17.61 4.06 7.36
CA SER A 62 18.79 4.77 6.92
C SER A 62 20.03 4.15 7.58
N ILE A 63 21.00 3.72 6.78
CA ILE A 63 22.27 3.18 7.24
C ILE A 63 23.39 3.95 6.54
N THR A 64 24.21 4.63 7.33
CA THR A 64 25.31 5.46 6.81
C THR A 64 26.63 5.06 7.46
N PRO A 65 27.67 4.74 6.67
CA PRO A 65 28.99 4.49 7.21
C PRO A 65 29.57 5.76 7.83
N LEU A 66 30.17 5.61 9.01
CA LEU A 66 30.87 6.67 9.70
C LEU A 66 32.37 6.53 9.49
N PHE A 67 33.01 7.61 9.06
CA PHE A 67 34.44 7.67 8.86
C PHE A 67 35.11 8.56 9.92
N GLN A 68 36.21 8.09 10.50
CA GLN A 68 37.12 8.87 11.33
C GLN A 68 38.53 8.73 10.74
N GLU A 69 39.22 9.85 10.49
CA GLU A 69 40.56 9.85 9.88
C GLU A 69 40.67 9.01 8.58
N ARG A 70 39.61 9.04 7.75
CA ARG A 70 39.46 8.23 6.52
C ARG A 70 39.39 6.72 6.72
N GLN A 71 39.24 6.25 7.95
CA GLN A 71 38.96 4.85 8.27
C GLN A 71 37.50 4.68 8.68
N LEU A 72 36.88 3.56 8.27
CA LEU A 72 35.54 3.20 8.71
C LEU A 72 35.55 2.98 10.22
N ASN A 73 34.82 3.80 10.95
CA ASN A 73 34.69 3.75 12.41
C ASN A 73 33.39 3.06 12.86
N GLY A 74 32.40 2.95 11.98
CA GLY A 74 31.15 2.27 12.28
C GLY A 74 30.03 2.60 11.31
N TYR A 75 28.80 2.35 11.72
CA TYR A 75 27.59 2.69 10.95
C TYR A 75 26.60 3.40 11.86
N ILE A 76 25.97 4.46 11.37
CA ILE A 76 24.77 5.03 11.98
C ILE A 76 23.57 4.30 11.39
N LEU A 77 22.72 3.78 12.27
CA LEU A 77 21.43 3.22 11.91
C LEU A 77 20.34 4.17 12.41
N HIS A 78 19.55 4.72 11.51
CA HIS A 78 18.33 5.44 11.85
C HIS A 78 17.13 4.69 11.27
N SER A 79 16.16 4.38 12.13
CA SER A 79 14.96 3.64 11.76
C SER A 79 13.73 4.36 12.28
N LYS A 80 12.80 4.69 11.39
CA LYS A 80 11.50 5.24 11.74
C LYS A 80 10.39 4.27 11.36
N ASP A 81 9.54 3.90 12.32
CA ASP A 81 8.29 3.20 12.02
C ASP A 81 7.34 4.17 11.32
N ILE A 82 6.98 3.83 10.07
CA ILE A 82 6.10 4.62 9.21
C ILE A 82 4.86 3.81 8.81
N THR A 83 4.56 2.74 9.56
CA THR A 83 3.48 1.81 9.21
C THR A 83 2.14 2.53 9.16
N VAL A 84 1.86 3.40 10.12
CA VAL A 84 0.59 4.14 10.21
C VAL A 84 0.47 5.15 9.08
N GLU A 85 1.54 5.89 8.79
CA GLU A 85 1.59 6.85 7.68
C GLU A 85 1.37 6.15 6.34
N ARG A 86 2.01 4.99 6.13
CA ARG A 86 1.83 4.18 4.91
C ARG A 86 0.42 3.62 4.77
N GLN A 87 -0.20 3.17 5.87
CA GLN A 87 -1.58 2.71 5.84
C GLN A 87 -2.55 3.85 5.50
N LYS A 88 -2.40 5.01 6.15
CA LYS A 88 -3.19 6.20 5.84
C LYS A 88 -3.00 6.68 4.40
N GLN A 89 -1.77 6.62 3.88
CA GLN A 89 -1.51 6.99 2.50
C GLN A 89 -2.24 6.07 1.52
N LYS A 90 -2.22 4.75 1.77
CA LYS A 90 -2.96 3.76 0.97
C LYS A 90 -4.47 3.98 1.06
N GLU A 91 -4.98 4.30 2.24
CA GLU A 91 -6.40 4.60 2.45
C GLU A 91 -6.82 5.87 1.70
N ILE A 92 -6.01 6.93 1.77
CA ILE A 92 -6.24 8.17 1.00
C ILE A 92 -6.23 7.88 -0.51
N GLU A 93 -5.26 7.11 -0.99
CA GLU A 93 -5.18 6.71 -2.38
C GLU A 93 -6.40 5.90 -2.81
N TYR A 94 -6.82 4.94 -1.99
CA TYR A 94 -8.02 4.13 -2.21
C TYR A 94 -9.27 5.00 -2.32
N ILE A 95 -9.54 5.85 -1.32
CA ILE A 95 -10.72 6.74 -1.32
C ILE A 95 -10.67 7.74 -2.49
N SER A 96 -9.47 8.11 -2.96
CA SER A 96 -9.32 9.00 -4.11
C SER A 96 -9.77 8.37 -5.43
N TYR A 97 -9.77 7.03 -5.52
CA TYR A 97 -10.06 6.28 -6.74
C TYR A 97 -11.30 5.38 -6.65
N HIS A 98 -11.87 5.20 -5.46
CA HIS A 98 -13.06 4.38 -5.26
C HIS A 98 -14.28 5.22 -4.87
N ASP A 99 -15.47 4.74 -5.25
CA ASP A 99 -16.76 5.29 -4.84
C ASP A 99 -17.13 4.74 -3.47
N TYR A 100 -17.38 5.63 -2.51
CA TYR A 100 -17.61 5.26 -1.11
C TYR A 100 -18.86 4.40 -0.89
N LEU A 101 -19.85 4.47 -1.78
CA LEU A 101 -21.12 3.77 -1.61
C LEU A 101 -21.03 2.33 -2.11
N THR A 102 -20.34 2.14 -3.23
CA THR A 102 -20.33 0.89 -4.01
C THR A 102 -19.03 0.12 -3.95
N ASP A 103 -17.94 0.74 -3.48
CA ASP A 103 -16.56 0.21 -3.47
C ASP A 103 -15.94 0.02 -4.86
N LEU A 104 -16.71 0.28 -5.93
CA LEU A 104 -16.22 0.31 -7.30
C LEU A 104 -15.26 1.47 -7.51
N TYR A 105 -14.58 1.49 -8.65
CA TYR A 105 -13.84 2.67 -9.06
C TYR A 105 -14.78 3.88 -9.22
N ASN A 106 -14.25 5.07 -8.99
CA ASN A 106 -14.97 6.31 -9.21
C ASN A 106 -14.66 6.90 -10.59
N ARG A 107 -15.37 7.97 -10.95
CA ARG A 107 -15.16 8.73 -12.19
C ARG A 107 -13.70 9.11 -12.46
N ARG A 108 -12.93 9.45 -11.41
CA ARG A 108 -11.53 9.85 -11.56
C ARG A 108 -10.68 8.67 -12.04
N TYR A 109 -10.87 7.50 -11.46
CA TYR A 109 -10.15 6.30 -11.89
C TYR A 109 -10.56 5.86 -13.29
N PHE A 110 -11.85 5.94 -13.64
CA PHE A 110 -12.33 5.65 -15.00
C PHE A 110 -11.63 6.51 -16.07
N VAL A 111 -11.52 7.82 -15.84
CA VAL A 111 -10.82 8.71 -16.78
C VAL A 111 -9.33 8.38 -16.84
N TYR A 112 -8.71 8.09 -15.69
CA TYR A 112 -7.32 7.69 -15.61
C TYR A 112 -7.04 6.38 -16.39
N SER A 113 -7.88 5.35 -16.20
CA SER A 113 -7.73 4.06 -16.88
C SER A 113 -7.95 4.18 -18.38
N TYR A 114 -8.91 4.99 -18.81
CA TYR A 114 -9.15 5.28 -20.23
C TYR A 114 -7.88 5.84 -20.91
N HIS A 115 -7.28 6.87 -20.32
CA HIS A 115 -6.03 7.43 -20.86
C HIS A 115 -4.86 6.43 -20.82
N ARG A 116 -4.79 5.60 -19.76
CA ARG A 116 -3.79 4.52 -19.65
C ARG A 116 -3.92 3.51 -20.79
N PHE A 117 -5.12 2.99 -21.05
CA PHE A 117 -5.36 2.00 -22.11
C PHE A 117 -5.03 2.53 -23.50
N ILE A 118 -5.39 3.79 -23.79
CA ILE A 118 -5.02 4.44 -25.05
C ILE A 118 -3.51 4.55 -25.19
N SER A 119 -2.82 5.00 -24.13
CA SER A 119 -1.37 5.22 -24.16
C SER A 119 -0.59 3.91 -24.32
N GLN A 120 -1.10 2.82 -23.75
CA GLN A 120 -0.53 1.49 -23.84
C GLN A 120 -0.92 0.74 -25.13
N ARG A 121 -1.77 1.34 -25.98
CA ARG A 121 -2.33 0.72 -27.20
C ARG A 121 -3.03 -0.61 -26.93
N SER A 122 -3.76 -0.69 -25.81
CA SER A 122 -4.56 -1.85 -25.41
C SER A 122 -5.83 -1.93 -26.26
N PHE A 123 -5.72 -2.43 -27.49
CA PHE A 123 -6.82 -2.52 -28.45
C PHE A 123 -7.13 -3.97 -28.86
N PRO A 124 -8.41 -4.30 -29.17
CA PRO A 124 -9.58 -3.42 -29.20
C PRO A 124 -10.05 -3.02 -27.78
N LEU A 125 -10.51 -1.77 -27.63
CA LEU A 125 -11.05 -1.23 -26.38
C LEU A 125 -12.56 -1.00 -26.53
N GLY A 126 -13.35 -1.59 -25.63
CA GLY A 126 -14.79 -1.34 -25.50
C GLY A 126 -15.09 -0.44 -24.31
N ILE A 127 -16.10 0.42 -24.43
CA ILE A 127 -16.62 1.23 -23.33
C ILE A 127 -18.13 1.05 -23.29
N MET A 128 -18.66 0.76 -22.12
CA MET A 128 -20.09 0.67 -21.86
C MET A 128 -20.48 1.80 -20.92
N MET A 129 -21.64 2.42 -21.13
CA MET A 129 -22.21 3.37 -20.19
C MET A 129 -23.60 2.88 -19.80
N ILE A 130 -23.85 2.76 -18.49
CA ILE A 130 -25.03 2.12 -17.94
C ILE A 130 -25.68 3.08 -16.94
N ASP A 131 -26.99 3.27 -17.05
CA ASP A 131 -27.79 4.09 -16.14
C ASP A 131 -28.87 3.24 -15.45
N ILE A 132 -29.06 3.44 -14.14
CA ILE A 132 -30.13 2.78 -13.38
C ILE A 132 -31.45 3.54 -13.58
N ASN A 133 -32.30 2.99 -14.46
CA ASN A 133 -33.65 3.51 -14.66
C ASN A 133 -34.47 3.54 -13.36
N GLY A 134 -35.10 4.69 -13.07
CA GLY A 134 -36.09 4.82 -12.01
C GLY A 134 -35.53 4.98 -10.59
N LEU A 135 -34.22 5.20 -10.43
CA LEU A 135 -33.61 5.42 -9.11
C LEU A 135 -34.30 6.58 -8.35
N LYS A 136 -34.64 7.66 -9.04
CA LYS A 136 -35.38 8.79 -8.46
C LYS A 136 -36.73 8.38 -7.88
N ILE A 137 -37.48 7.52 -8.58
CA ILE A 137 -38.79 7.02 -8.11
C ILE A 137 -38.60 6.22 -6.81
N ILE A 138 -37.54 5.40 -6.75
CA ILE A 138 -37.22 4.62 -5.55
C ILE A 138 -36.86 5.56 -4.39
N ASN A 139 -36.05 6.59 -4.63
CA ASN A 139 -35.69 7.58 -3.62
C ASN A 139 -36.92 8.33 -3.09
N ASP A 140 -37.79 8.77 -3.99
CA ASP A 140 -38.97 9.58 -3.64
C ASP A 140 -40.02 8.74 -2.88
N ALA A 141 -40.19 7.46 -3.24
CA ALA A 141 -41.17 6.56 -2.63
C ALA A 141 -40.69 5.88 -1.33
N TYR A 142 -39.40 5.54 -1.24
CA TYR A 142 -38.86 4.69 -0.17
C TYR A 142 -37.66 5.31 0.58
N GLY A 143 -37.24 6.51 0.19
CA GLY A 143 -36.13 7.24 0.80
C GLY A 143 -34.76 6.88 0.21
N HIS A 144 -33.78 7.76 0.44
CA HIS A 144 -32.42 7.63 -0.09
C HIS A 144 -31.70 6.36 0.36
N SER A 145 -31.98 5.84 1.56
CA SER A 145 -31.39 4.58 2.03
C SER A 145 -31.75 3.40 1.14
N GLN A 146 -32.96 3.39 0.57
CA GLN A 146 -33.42 2.34 -0.34
C GLN A 146 -32.83 2.53 -1.75
N GLY A 147 -32.65 3.78 -2.20
CA GLY A 147 -31.88 4.07 -3.41
C GLY A 147 -30.43 3.61 -3.30
N ASP A 148 -29.76 3.94 -2.19
CA ASP A 148 -28.41 3.49 -1.89
C ASP A 148 -28.28 1.96 -1.89
N MET A 149 -29.28 1.26 -1.33
CA MET A 149 -29.33 -0.20 -1.40
C MET A 149 -29.45 -0.69 -2.84
N THR A 150 -30.27 -0.05 -3.67
CA THR A 150 -30.43 -0.38 -5.09
C THR A 150 -29.11 -0.23 -5.85
N ILE A 151 -28.40 0.88 -5.63
CA ILE A 151 -27.10 1.14 -6.26
C ILE A 151 -26.06 0.09 -5.83
N ARG A 152 -26.02 -0.28 -4.54
CA ARG A 152 -25.14 -1.34 -4.05
C ARG A 152 -25.49 -2.72 -4.61
N LEU A 153 -26.75 -3.00 -4.92
CA LEU A 153 -27.14 -4.26 -5.55
C LEU A 153 -26.65 -4.33 -6.99
N VAL A 154 -26.80 -3.23 -7.74
CA VAL A 154 -26.29 -3.12 -9.11
C VAL A 154 -24.76 -3.23 -9.15
N SER A 155 -24.04 -2.57 -8.24
CA SER A 155 -22.57 -2.69 -8.19
C SER A 155 -22.10 -4.13 -7.96
N ARG A 156 -22.75 -4.85 -7.04
CA ARG A 156 -22.46 -6.28 -6.80
C ARG A 156 -22.79 -7.16 -8.00
N LEU A 157 -23.78 -6.80 -8.80
CA LEU A 157 -24.10 -7.51 -10.04
C LEU A 157 -22.96 -7.31 -11.05
N PHE A 158 -22.48 -6.09 -11.23
CA PHE A 158 -21.34 -5.82 -12.13
C PHE A 158 -20.08 -6.57 -11.72
N MET A 159 -19.75 -6.62 -10.41
CA MET A 159 -18.60 -7.40 -9.91
C MET A 159 -18.72 -8.92 -10.15
N LYS A 160 -19.89 -9.43 -10.51
CA LYS A 160 -20.10 -10.86 -10.87
C LYS A 160 -20.10 -11.09 -12.39
N VAL A 161 -20.30 -10.04 -13.17
CA VAL A 161 -20.45 -10.11 -14.62
C VAL A 161 -19.13 -9.77 -15.32
N PHE A 162 -18.40 -8.78 -14.81
CA PHE A 162 -17.13 -8.33 -15.36
C PHE A 162 -15.94 -9.00 -14.64
N ASP A 163 -14.86 -9.21 -15.37
CA ASP A 163 -13.65 -9.88 -14.88
C ASP A 163 -12.71 -8.91 -14.15
N MET A 164 -11.68 -9.44 -13.47
CA MET A 164 -10.69 -8.61 -12.75
C MET A 164 -9.86 -7.69 -13.65
N GLU A 165 -9.81 -7.97 -14.95
CA GLU A 165 -9.09 -7.14 -15.92
C GLU A 165 -9.93 -5.97 -16.44
N ASP A 166 -11.26 -6.01 -16.23
CA ASP A 166 -12.18 -4.94 -16.60
C ASP A 166 -12.13 -3.81 -15.57
N VAL A 167 -12.40 -2.58 -16.03
CA VAL A 167 -12.57 -1.43 -15.15
C VAL A 167 -14.05 -1.14 -15.04
N VAL A 168 -14.62 -1.39 -13.87
CA VAL A 168 -16.00 -1.03 -13.55
C VAL A 168 -16.00 0.16 -12.60
N ALA A 169 -16.66 1.24 -12.99
CA ALA A 169 -16.72 2.46 -12.21
C ALA A 169 -18.14 2.99 -12.05
N ARG A 170 -18.44 3.56 -10.88
CA ARG A 170 -19.59 4.45 -10.71
C ARG A 170 -19.12 5.88 -10.99
N ILE A 171 -19.70 6.48 -12.02
CA ILE A 171 -19.27 7.79 -12.53
C ILE A 171 -20.19 8.93 -12.10
N GLY A 172 -21.41 8.62 -11.67
CA GLY A 172 -22.45 9.56 -11.27
C GLY A 172 -23.46 8.96 -10.28
N GLY A 173 -24.61 9.61 -10.10
CA GLY A 173 -25.64 9.18 -9.17
C GLY A 173 -26.10 7.74 -9.42
N ASP A 174 -26.77 7.52 -10.54
CA ASP A 174 -27.24 6.25 -11.09
C ASP A 174 -26.34 5.71 -12.22
N GLU A 175 -25.31 6.47 -12.60
CA GLU A 175 -24.48 6.20 -13.78
C GLU A 175 -23.23 5.36 -13.47
N PHE A 176 -22.98 4.36 -14.31
CA PHE A 176 -21.83 3.46 -14.29
C PHE A 176 -21.16 3.38 -15.67
N ALA A 177 -19.89 3.00 -15.69
CA ALA A 177 -19.10 2.77 -16.91
C ALA A 177 -18.06 1.67 -16.73
#